data_AF-A0A3C1LUJ2-F1
#
_entry.id   AF-A0A3C1LUJ2-F1
#
_cell.length_a   1.000
_cell.length_b   1.000
_cell.length_c   1.000
_cell.angle_alpha   90.00
_cell.angle_beta   90.00
_cell.angle_gamma   90.00
#
_symmetry.space_group_name_H-M   'P 1'
#
loop_
_entity.id
_entity.type
_entity.pdbx_description
1 polymer ?
#
loop_
_entity_poly.entity_id
_entity_poly.type
_entity_poly.pdbx_seq_one_letter_code
_entity_poly.pdbx_strand_id
1 'polypeptide(L)'
;AMPSNPTWEMQSEYAAVFGSSLRMTIASLISFVVSQNVDVFLFSFWGKVTKGKMLWVRNNLSTITSQLVDTTIFEFVAFWHLTPKFTTGFVISLIIPYWLFKVAFALLDTPFCYLGVKWLRGSQTNNSRS
;
A
#
# COMPACT_ATOMS: atom_id res chain seq x y z
N ALA A 1 -9.73 33.98 -12.73
CA ALA A 1 -8.64 33.13 -13.25
C ALA A 1 -7.53 34.05 -13.76
N MET A 2 -6.26 33.77 -13.43
CA MET A 2 -5.14 34.56 -13.98
C MET A 2 -4.96 34.19 -15.47
N PRO A 3 -4.74 35.16 -16.37
CA PRO A 3 -4.61 34.89 -17.80
C PRO A 3 -3.39 34.00 -18.09
N SER A 4 -3.54 33.03 -19.00
CA SER A 4 -2.42 32.18 -19.43
C SER A 4 -1.40 33.01 -20.21
N ASN A 5 -0.12 32.88 -19.87
CA ASN A 5 0.95 33.58 -20.57
C ASN A 5 1.06 33.08 -22.03
N PRO A 6 0.92 33.95 -23.05
CA PRO A 6 0.93 33.57 -24.46
C PRO A 6 2.27 33.03 -24.99
N THR A 7 3.37 33.15 -24.23
CA THR A 7 4.68 32.57 -24.60
C THR A 7 4.90 31.13 -24.11
N TRP A 8 3.96 30.58 -23.32
CA TRP A 8 4.04 29.22 -22.79
C TRP A 8 3.11 28.28 -23.56
N GLU A 9 3.64 27.62 -24.59
CA GLU A 9 2.88 26.68 -25.43
C GLU A 9 2.54 25.35 -24.74
N MET A 10 3.19 25.03 -23.61
CA MET A 10 3.02 23.76 -22.87
C MET A 10 1.88 23.76 -21.84
N GLN A 11 0.96 24.73 -21.91
CA GLN A 11 -0.11 24.87 -20.92
C GLN A 11 -1.06 23.65 -20.90
N SER A 12 -1.25 22.99 -22.04
CA SER A 12 -2.14 21.84 -22.18
C SER A 12 -1.57 20.59 -21.50
N GLU A 13 -0.26 20.40 -21.64
CA GLU A 13 0.53 19.31 -21.08
C GLU A 13 0.67 19.50 -19.57
N TYR A 14 0.91 20.73 -19.14
CA TYR A 14 0.94 21.09 -17.72
C TYR A 14 -0.40 20.77 -17.04
N ALA A 15 -1.52 21.17 -17.65
CA ALA A 15 -2.85 20.87 -17.15
C ALA A 15 -3.15 19.36 -17.13
N ALA A 16 -2.71 18.61 -18.14
CA ALA A 16 -2.89 17.16 -18.21
C ALA A 16 -2.12 16.41 -17.11
N VAL A 17 -0.85 16.79 -16.88
CA VAL A 17 0.00 16.20 -15.83
C VAL A 17 -0.54 16.55 -14.44
N PHE A 18 -0.89 17.82 -14.20
CA PHE A 18 -1.43 18.25 -12.90
C PHE A 18 -2.80 17.62 -12.62
N GLY A 19 -3.70 17.57 -13.61
CA GLY A 19 -5.00 16.93 -13.46
C GLY A 19 -4.88 15.44 -13.14
N SER A 20 -3.99 14.73 -13.82
CA SER A 20 -3.71 13.32 -13.55
C SER A 20 -3.09 13.12 -12.16
N SER A 21 -2.13 13.95 -11.78
CA SER A 21 -1.43 13.87 -10.47
C SER A 21 -2.36 14.16 -9.30
N LEU A 22 -3.27 15.15 -9.44
CA LEU A 22 -4.25 15.46 -8.42
C LEU A 22 -5.23 14.31 -8.22
N ARG A 23 -5.70 13.68 -9.31
CA ARG A 23 -6.57 12.50 -9.21
C ARG A 23 -5.88 11.32 -8.54
N MET A 24 -4.63 11.04 -8.91
CA MET A 24 -3.82 9.99 -8.28
C MET A 24 -3.67 10.25 -6.78
N THR A 25 -3.41 11.50 -6.39
CA THR A 25 -3.31 11.89 -4.96
C THR A 25 -4.61 11.62 -4.21
N ILE A 26 -5.76 12.02 -4.76
CA ILE A 26 -7.06 11.81 -4.12
C ILE A 26 -7.36 10.31 -3.99
N ALA A 27 -7.07 9.53 -5.03
CA ALA A 27 -7.24 8.07 -5.00
C ALA A 27 -6.36 7.42 -3.92
N SER A 28 -5.10 7.84 -3.80
CA SER A 28 -4.18 7.37 -2.75
C SER A 28 -4.71 7.69 -1.35
N LEU A 29 -5.24 8.90 -1.13
CA LEU A 29 -5.78 9.27 0.18
C LEU A 29 -6.99 8.43 0.57
N ILE A 30 -7.92 8.21 -0.37
CA ILE A 30 -9.12 7.41 -0.13
C ILE A 30 -8.75 5.95 0.15
N SER A 31 -7.92 5.35 -0.71
CA SER A 31 -7.45 3.98 -0.54
C SER A 31 -6.70 3.79 0.77
N PHE A 32 -5.80 4.72 1.13
CA PHE A 32 -5.05 4.70 2.37
C PHE A 32 -5.94 4.73 3.62
N VAL A 33 -6.93 5.63 3.66
CA VAL A 33 -7.83 5.72 4.82
C VAL A 33 -8.62 4.42 5.00
N VAL A 34 -9.15 3.87 3.90
CA VAL A 34 -9.93 2.63 3.97
C VAL A 34 -9.05 1.44 4.35
N SER A 35 -7.87 1.30 3.72
CA SER A 35 -6.96 0.19 3.97
C SER A 35 -6.43 0.19 5.40
N GLN A 36 -6.11 1.36 5.96
CA GLN A 36 -5.63 1.48 7.34
C GLN A 36 -6.71 1.07 8.37
N ASN A 37 -7.97 1.40 8.10
CA ASN A 37 -9.09 0.97 8.96
C ASN A 37 -9.28 -0.56 8.92
N VAL A 38 -9.20 -1.15 7.71
CA VAL A 38 -9.26 -2.61 7.54
C VAL A 38 -8.11 -3.30 8.26
N ASP A 39 -6.90 -2.74 8.21
CA ASP A 39 -5.72 -3.30 8.85
C ASP A 39 -5.86 -3.41 10.36
N VAL A 40 -6.26 -2.31 11.01
CA VAL A 40 -6.44 -2.26 12.47
C VAL A 40 -7.58 -3.18 12.91
N PHE A 41 -8.67 -3.23 12.13
CA PHE A 41 -9.79 -4.13 12.38
C PHE A 41 -9.35 -5.60 12.32
N LEU A 42 -8.68 -6.00 11.23
CA LEU A 42 -8.21 -7.37 11.04
C LEU A 42 -7.16 -7.75 12.08
N PHE A 43 -6.26 -6.83 12.43
CA PHE A 43 -5.21 -7.09 13.43
C PHE A 43 -5.82 -7.40 14.79
N SER A 44 -6.86 -6.64 15.15
CA SER A 44 -7.62 -6.84 16.38
C SER A 44 -8.44 -8.13 16.34
N PHE A 45 -9.07 -8.42 15.21
CA PHE A 45 -9.84 -9.65 14.98
C PHE A 45 -8.96 -10.90 15.12
N TRP A 46 -7.85 -10.97 14.38
CA TRP A 46 -6.90 -12.07 14.45
C TRP A 46 -6.21 -12.15 15.82
N GLY A 47 -6.03 -11.03 16.52
CA GLY A 47 -5.56 -11.02 17.90
C GLY A 47 -6.46 -11.79 18.86
N LYS A 48 -7.80 -11.64 18.73
CA LYS A 48 -8.79 -12.39 19.52
C LYS A 48 -8.80 -13.88 19.15
N VAL A 49 -8.74 -14.20 17.86
CA VAL A 49 -8.76 -15.59 17.36
C VAL A 49 -7.51 -16.36 17.77
N THR A 50 -6.33 -15.74 17.63
CA THR A 50 -5.03 -16.39 17.91
C THR A 50 -4.65 -16.41 19.40
N LYS A 51 -5.52 -15.88 20.29
CA LYS A 51 -5.27 -15.75 21.74
C LYS A 51 -3.92 -15.10 22.07
N GLY A 52 -3.47 -14.18 21.21
CA GLY A 52 -2.18 -13.49 21.36
C GLY A 52 -0.92 -14.33 21.11
N LYS A 53 -1.03 -15.61 20.75
CA LYS A 53 0.14 -16.51 20.62
C LYS A 53 0.91 -16.33 19.31
N MET A 54 0.24 -15.88 18.24
CA MET A 54 0.82 -15.81 16.89
C MET A 54 0.84 -14.37 16.37
N LEU A 55 1.74 -13.55 16.95
CA LEU A 55 1.82 -12.12 16.64
C LEU A 55 2.24 -11.86 15.18
N TRP A 56 3.12 -12.69 14.62
CA TRP A 56 3.49 -12.63 13.20
C TRP A 56 2.27 -12.88 12.31
N VAL A 57 1.52 -13.96 12.58
CA VAL A 57 0.48 -14.44 11.68
C VAL A 57 -0.62 -13.39 11.55
N ARG A 58 -1.05 -12.80 12.67
CA ARG A 58 -2.00 -11.69 12.62
C ARG A 58 -1.45 -10.45 11.91
N ASN A 59 -0.16 -10.13 12.09
CA ASN A 59 0.45 -8.98 11.42
C ASN A 59 0.43 -9.16 9.90
N ASN A 60 0.90 -10.31 9.42
CA ASN A 60 0.96 -10.59 7.99
C ASN A 60 -0.42 -10.72 7.37
N LEU A 61 -1.35 -11.41 8.02
CA LEU A 61 -2.71 -11.56 7.51
C LEU A 61 -3.41 -10.21 7.38
N SER A 62 -3.30 -9.34 8.38
CA SER A 62 -3.86 -8.00 8.31
C SER A 62 -3.20 -7.20 7.20
N THR A 63 -1.87 -7.14 7.17
CA THR A 63 -1.12 -6.36 6.18
C THR A 63 -1.42 -6.82 4.75
N ILE A 64 -1.41 -8.14 4.47
CA ILE A 64 -1.69 -8.71 3.15
C ILE A 64 -3.12 -8.36 2.69
N THR A 65 -4.10 -8.50 3.59
CA THR A 65 -5.51 -8.25 3.26
C THR A 65 -5.74 -6.75 3.04
N SER A 66 -5.15 -5.90 3.88
CA SER A 66 -5.29 -4.44 3.76
C SER A 66 -4.63 -3.91 2.50
N GLN A 67 -3.49 -4.47 2.10
CA GLN A 67 -2.83 -4.12 0.84
C GLN A 67 -3.64 -4.56 -0.39
N LEU A 68 -4.40 -5.65 -0.31
CA LEU A 68 -5.34 -6.02 -1.37
C LEU A 68 -6.45 -4.96 -1.51
N VAL A 69 -7.01 -4.53 -0.37
CA VAL A 69 -8.05 -3.48 -0.35
C VAL A 69 -7.49 -2.16 -0.86
N ASP A 70 -6.29 -1.76 -0.42
CA ASP A 70 -5.58 -0.56 -0.86
C ASP A 70 -5.41 -0.53 -2.38
N THR A 71 -4.77 -1.56 -2.94
CA THR A 71 -4.50 -1.66 -4.39
C THR A 71 -5.78 -1.71 -5.21
N THR A 72 -6.79 -2.44 -4.74
CA THR A 72 -8.09 -2.51 -5.40
C THR A 72 -8.75 -1.13 -5.44
N ILE A 73 -8.92 -0.48 -4.29
CA ILE A 73 -9.57 0.83 -4.22
C ILE A 73 -8.77 1.87 -5.00
N PHE A 74 -7.45 1.85 -4.87
CA PHE A 74 -6.57 2.75 -5.62
C PHE A 74 -6.78 2.57 -7.11
N GLU A 75 -6.69 1.36 -7.64
CA GLU A 75 -6.84 1.14 -9.08
C GLU A 75 -8.24 1.48 -9.59
N PHE A 76 -9.28 1.16 -8.83
CA PHE A 76 -10.65 1.56 -9.18
C PHE A 76 -10.81 3.08 -9.20
N VAL A 77 -10.41 3.80 -8.15
CA VAL A 77 -10.62 5.26 -8.04
C VAL A 77 -9.66 6.04 -8.94
N ALA A 78 -8.40 5.59 -9.02
CA ALA A 78 -7.35 6.25 -9.77
C ALA A 78 -7.51 6.07 -11.28
N PHE A 79 -8.14 4.99 -11.77
CA PHE A 79 -8.30 4.73 -13.20
C PHE A 79 -9.75 4.74 -13.70
N TRP A 80 -10.76 4.93 -12.82
CA TRP A 80 -12.15 5.07 -13.23
C TRP A 80 -12.30 6.09 -14.37
N HIS A 81 -12.78 5.64 -15.53
CA HIS A 81 -13.02 6.49 -16.71
C HIS A 81 -11.78 7.24 -17.27
N LEU A 82 -10.54 6.81 -16.98
CA LEU A 82 -9.35 7.51 -17.51
C LEU A 82 -9.20 7.37 -19.03
N THR A 83 -9.46 6.19 -19.59
CA THR A 83 -9.32 5.93 -21.03
C THR A 83 -10.16 4.70 -21.38
N PRO A 84 -10.84 4.66 -22.54
CA PRO A 84 -11.58 3.46 -22.99
C PRO A 84 -10.72 2.20 -23.16
N LYS A 85 -9.38 2.34 -23.13
CA LYS A 85 -8.41 1.23 -23.16
C LYS A 85 -8.21 0.54 -21.79
N PHE A 86 -8.52 1.23 -20.68
CA PHE A 86 -8.50 0.64 -19.34
C PHE A 86 -9.83 -0.06 -19.07
N THR A 87 -10.09 -1.16 -19.79
CA THR A 87 -11.23 -2.03 -19.49
C THR A 87 -11.05 -2.62 -18.09
N THR A 88 -12.12 -2.77 -17.33
CA THR A 88 -12.10 -3.33 -15.96
C THR A 88 -11.33 -4.65 -15.89
N GLY A 89 -11.39 -5.49 -16.93
CA GLY A 89 -10.61 -6.72 -17.02
C GLY A 89 -9.10 -6.52 -17.10
N PHE A 90 -8.62 -5.47 -17.80
CA PHE A 90 -7.20 -5.15 -17.87
C PHE A 90 -6.68 -4.62 -16.53
N VAL A 91 -7.45 -3.77 -15.84
CA VAL A 91 -7.11 -3.28 -14.50
C VAL A 91 -7.01 -4.44 -13.52
N ILE A 92 -8.01 -5.32 -13.46
CA ILE A 92 -7.95 -6.53 -12.59
C ILE A 92 -6.73 -7.41 -12.90
N SER A 93 -6.34 -7.52 -14.17
CA SER A 93 -5.15 -8.29 -14.56
C SER A 93 -3.84 -7.67 -14.05
N LEU A 94 -3.82 -6.37 -13.73
CA LEU A 94 -2.69 -5.69 -13.09
C LEU A 94 -2.72 -5.83 -11.57
N ILE A 95 -3.90 -5.78 -10.93
CA ILE A 95 -4.05 -5.90 -9.47
C ILE A 95 -3.35 -7.17 -8.96
N ILE A 96 -3.58 -8.31 -9.61
CA ILE A 96 -3.09 -9.62 -9.15
C ILE A 96 -1.55 -9.67 -9.07
N PRO A 97 -0.77 -9.40 -10.13
CA PRO A 97 0.69 -9.42 -10.06
C PRO A 97 1.26 -8.36 -9.12
N TYR A 98 0.68 -7.14 -9.08
CA TYR A 98 1.13 -6.10 -8.14
C TYR A 98 0.88 -6.51 -6.68
N TRP A 99 -0.28 -7.10 -6.41
CA TRP A 99 -0.61 -7.60 -5.09
C TRP A 99 0.29 -8.78 -4.69
N LEU A 100 0.47 -9.77 -5.58
CA LEU A 100 1.36 -10.92 -5.31
C LEU A 100 2.80 -10.48 -5.01
N PHE A 101 3.30 -9.48 -5.74
CA PHE A 101 4.61 -8.90 -5.47
C PHE A 101 4.67 -8.28 -4.07
N LYS A 102 3.67 -7.46 -3.71
CA LYS A 102 3.56 -6.88 -2.36
C LYS A 102 3.48 -7.95 -1.25
N VAL A 103 2.73 -9.03 -1.48
CA VAL A 103 2.61 -10.17 -0.56
C VAL A 103 3.95 -10.87 -0.37
N ALA A 104 4.68 -11.14 -1.45
CA ALA A 104 6.00 -11.77 -1.38
C ALA A 104 6.96 -10.93 -0.52
N PHE A 105 6.97 -9.60 -0.71
CA PHE A 105 7.76 -8.70 0.12
C PHE A 105 7.35 -8.73 1.59
N ALA A 106 6.05 -8.65 1.90
CA ALA A 106 5.57 -8.69 3.28
C ALA A 106 5.95 -9.99 4.02
N LEU A 107 5.87 -11.12 3.31
CA LEU A 107 6.25 -12.43 3.83
C LEU A 107 7.75 -12.57 4.05
N LEU A 108 8.60 -11.91 3.25
CA LEU A 108 10.05 -11.90 3.43
C LEU A 108 10.49 -10.95 4.55
N ASP A 109 9.80 -9.82 4.72
CA ASP A 109 10.18 -8.79 5.69
C ASP A 109 9.97 -9.26 7.15
N THR A 110 8.94 -10.07 7.38
CA THR A 110 8.60 -10.61 8.71
C THR A 110 9.67 -11.52 9.33
N PRO A 111 10.17 -12.59 8.66
CA PRO A 111 11.25 -13.42 9.18
C PRO A 111 12.56 -12.64 9.28
N PHE A 112 12.82 -11.70 8.36
CA PHE A 112 14.00 -10.84 8.43
C PHE A 112 14.00 -9.96 9.68
N CYS A 113 12.86 -9.35 10.02
CA CYS A 113 12.70 -8.61 11.27
C CYS A 113 12.96 -9.47 12.52
N TYR A 114 12.47 -10.71 12.55
CA TYR A 114 12.73 -11.62 13.67
C TYR A 114 14.22 -11.98 13.81
N LEU A 115 14.90 -12.21 12.69
CA LEU A 115 16.34 -12.46 12.67
C LEU A 115 17.14 -11.24 13.14
N GLY A 116 16.78 -10.04 12.67
CA GLY A 116 17.38 -8.78 13.11
C GLY A 116 17.20 -8.53 14.61
N VAL A 117 15.99 -8.72 15.15
CA VAL A 117 15.73 -8.58 16.60
C VAL A 117 16.52 -9.62 17.40
N LYS A 118 16.63 -10.87 16.92
CA LYS A 118 17.43 -11.90 17.60
C LYS A 118 18.91 -11.53 17.61
N TRP A 119 19.44 -11.00 16.51
CA TRP A 119 20.82 -10.54 16.41
C TRP A 119 21.10 -9.36 17.36
N LEU A 120 20.23 -8.34 17.37
CA LEU A 120 20.36 -7.18 18.28
C LEU A 120 20.25 -7.57 19.76
N ARG A 121 19.32 -8.46 20.12
CA ARG A 121 19.20 -8.96 21.51
C ARG A 121 20.41 -9.78 21.93
N GLY A 122 21.00 -10.56 21.01
CA GLY A 122 22.25 -11.28 21.24
C GLY A 122 23.44 -10.35 21.47
N SER A 123 23.53 -9.25 20.73
CA SER A 123 24.59 -8.25 20.91
C SER A 123 24.48 -7.50 22.24
N GLN A 124 23.27 -7.16 22.69
CA GLN A 124 23.03 -6.50 23.99
C GLN A 124 23.37 -7.40 25.20
N THR A 125 23.19 -8.72 25.09
CA THR A 125 23.55 -9.65 26.17
C THR A 125 25.06 -9.88 26.28
N ASN A 126 25.81 -9.72 25.18
CA ASN A 126 27.27 -9.78 25.20
C ASN A 126 27.92 -8.49 25.72
N ASN A 127 27.35 -7.32 25.42
CA ASN A 127 27.92 -6.02 25.80
C ASN A 127 27.65 -5.61 27.27
N SER A 128 26.81 -6.35 27.99
CA SER A 128 26.49 -6.14 29.42
C SER A 128 27.28 -7.08 30.35
N ARG A 129 28.16 -7.92 29.79
CA ARG A 129 29.01 -8.88 30.51
C ARG A 129 30.52 -8.59 30.38
N SER A 130 30.91 -7.52 29.68
CA SER A 130 32.27 -6.97 29.64
C SER A 130 32.35 -5.69 30.46
#